data_AF-A0AAX3SGU2-F1
#
_entry.id   AF-A0AAX3SGU2-F1
#
_cell.length_a   1.000
_cell.length_b   1.000
_cell.length_c   1.000
_cell.angle_alpha   90.00
_cell.angle_beta   90.00
_cell.angle_gamma   90.00
#
_symmetry.space_group_name_H-M   'P 1'
#
loop_
_entity.id
_entity.type
_entity.pdbx_description
1 polymer ?
#
loop_
_entity_poly.entity_id
_entity_poly.type
_entity_poly.pdbx_seq_one_letter_code
_entity_poly.pdbx_strand_id
1 'polypeptide(L)'
;MQTISSQHYIDDDIVAEKLAARDFEVQVSPVFEAGGVSVRVVLDGHHSLAAARQAGEEPEFVTADATTNDKVALLERGEIEDFLELAWIDGDWYDIDTKQCVW
;
A
#
# COMPACT_ATOMS: atom_id res chain seq x y z
N MET A 1 -13.06 0.82 5.62
CA MET A 1 -11.69 0.31 5.60
C MET A 1 -10.85 1.29 4.83
N GLN A 2 -9.76 1.78 5.42
CA GLN A 2 -8.82 2.71 4.78
C GLN A 2 -7.67 1.93 4.16
N THR A 3 -7.24 2.35 2.97
CA THR A 3 -5.99 1.85 2.37
C THR A 3 -4.96 2.95 2.49
N ILE A 4 -3.86 2.71 3.18
CA ILE A 4 -2.87 3.73 3.48
C ILE A 4 -1.53 3.41 2.82
N SER A 5 -0.74 4.45 2.55
CA SER A 5 0.63 4.35 2.07
C SER A 5 1.49 5.42 2.75
N SER A 6 2.79 5.16 2.85
CA SER A 6 3.80 6.13 3.27
C SER A 6 4.76 6.50 2.14
N GLN A 7 4.51 6.04 0.90
CA GLN A 7 5.31 6.40 -0.27
C GLN A 7 4.66 7.57 -0.99
N HIS A 8 5.39 8.67 -1.08
CA HIS A 8 5.01 9.90 -1.75
C HIS A 8 5.70 10.05 -3.09
N TYR A 9 6.95 9.57 -3.20
CA TYR A 9 7.67 9.62 -4.47
C TYR A 9 7.11 8.59 -5.46
N ILE A 10 6.74 9.07 -6.65
CA ILE A 10 6.30 8.26 -7.78
C ILE A 10 7.15 8.66 -8.99
N ASP A 11 7.74 7.66 -9.63
CA ASP A 11 8.54 7.82 -10.84
C ASP A 11 7.66 7.68 -12.09
N ASP A 12 7.52 8.76 -12.86
CA ASP A 12 6.66 8.82 -14.04
C ASP A 12 7.09 7.82 -15.14
N ASP A 13 8.38 7.51 -15.27
CA ASP A 13 8.86 6.55 -16.27
C ASP A 13 8.41 5.13 -15.91
N ILE A 14 8.49 4.76 -14.62
CA ILE A 14 7.99 3.47 -14.13
C ILE A 14 6.46 3.39 -14.28
N VAL A 15 5.74 4.49 -13.98
CA VAL A 15 4.28 4.54 -14.19
C VAL A 15 3.93 4.32 -15.67
N ALA A 16 4.66 4.96 -16.59
CA ALA A 16 4.44 4.79 -18.02
C ALA A 16 4.69 3.33 -18.47
N GLU A 17 5.73 2.67 -17.95
CA GLU A 17 6.01 1.26 -18.20
C GLU A 17 4.87 0.35 -17.69
N LYS A 18 4.42 0.55 -16.45
CA LYS A 18 3.30 -0.19 -15.85
C LYS A 18 1.99 0.02 -16.62
N LEU A 19 1.70 1.26 -17.01
CA LEU A 19 0.53 1.61 -17.81
C LEU A 19 0.55 0.94 -19.18
N ALA A 20 1.71 0.92 -19.86
CA ALA A 20 1.86 0.25 -21.15
C ALA A 20 1.69 -1.27 -21.04
N ALA A 21 2.20 -1.87 -19.97
CA ALA A 21 2.07 -3.29 -19.68
C ALA A 21 0.68 -3.70 -19.16
N ARG A 22 -0.15 -2.72 -18.75
CA ARG A 22 -1.37 -2.94 -17.95
C ARG A 22 -1.11 -3.76 -16.69
N ASP A 23 0.02 -3.50 -16.06
CA ASP A 23 0.39 -4.10 -14.79
C ASP A 23 -0.13 -3.18 -13.67
N PHE A 24 -1.27 -3.58 -13.11
CA PHE A 24 -1.99 -2.85 -12.07
C PHE A 24 -2.06 -3.64 -10.75
N GLU A 25 -1.17 -4.63 -10.58
CA GLU A 25 -1.09 -5.39 -9.34
C GLU A 25 -0.47 -4.54 -8.22
N VAL A 26 -1.13 -4.52 -7.06
CA VAL A 26 -0.70 -3.77 -5.88
C VAL A 26 -0.72 -4.71 -4.69
N GLN A 27 0.45 -4.94 -4.10
CA GLN A 27 0.57 -5.78 -2.92
C GLN A 27 0.15 -4.98 -1.68
N VAL A 28 -0.76 -5.53 -0.88
CA VAL A 28 -1.28 -4.91 0.35
C VAL A 28 -1.15 -5.85 1.54
N SER A 29 -1.11 -5.29 2.75
CA SER A 29 -1.18 -6.07 3.97
C SER A 29 -2.58 -6.70 4.16
N PRO A 30 -2.70 -7.72 5.03
CA PRO A 30 -3.98 -8.05 5.63
C PRO A 30 -4.60 -6.83 6.32
N VAL A 31 -5.92 -6.87 6.48
CA VAL A 31 -6.66 -5.83 7.23
C VAL A 31 -6.39 -6.00 8.72
N PHE A 32 -6.08 -4.91 9.40
CA PHE A 32 -5.92 -4.83 10.85
C PHE A 32 -6.68 -3.64 11.43
N GLU A 33 -6.89 -3.62 12.73
CA GLU A 33 -7.57 -2.53 13.43
C GLU A 33 -6.54 -1.61 14.07
N ALA A 34 -6.59 -0.32 13.74
CA ALA A 34 -5.72 0.70 14.30
C ALA A 34 -6.52 1.98 14.57
N GLY A 35 -6.43 2.53 15.77
CA GLY A 35 -7.22 3.72 16.15
C GLY A 35 -8.74 3.55 16.07
N GLY A 36 -9.25 2.32 16.15
CA GLY A 36 -10.69 2.01 16.01
C GLY A 36 -11.20 2.01 14.56
N VAL A 37 -10.30 1.95 13.58
CA VAL A 37 -10.62 1.87 12.16
C VAL A 37 -9.93 0.65 11.55
N SER A 38 -10.63 -0.05 10.65
CA SER A 38 -10.03 -1.09 9.83
C SER A 38 -9.14 -0.48 8.75
N VAL A 39 -7.87 -0.84 8.75
CA VAL A 39 -6.81 -0.32 7.87
C VAL A 39 -6.13 -1.47 7.14
N ARG A 40 -5.65 -1.21 5.92
CA ARG A 40 -4.62 -2.02 5.25
C ARG A 40 -3.56 -1.11 4.65
N VAL A 41 -2.33 -1.60 4.53
CA VAL A 41 -1.18 -0.84 4.03
C VAL A 41 -0.84 -1.29 2.60
N VAL A 42 -0.51 -0.36 1.71
CA VAL A 42 0.17 -0.67 0.44
C VAL A 42 1.62 -1.01 0.74
N LEU A 43 2.00 -2.26 0.47
CA LEU A 43 3.35 -2.79 0.73
C LEU A 43 4.25 -2.63 -0.50
N ASP A 44 3.70 -2.82 -1.69
CA ASP A 44 4.39 -2.66 -2.97
C ASP A 44 3.40 -2.35 -4.10
N GLY A 45 3.89 -1.96 -5.28
CA GLY A 45 3.07 -1.65 -6.45
C GLY A 45 2.54 -0.22 -6.48
N HIS A 46 3.19 0.73 -5.79
CA HIS A 46 2.76 2.14 -5.78
C HIS A 46 2.72 2.78 -7.18
N HIS A 47 3.68 2.43 -8.06
CA HIS A 47 3.67 2.85 -9.46
C HIS A 47 2.55 2.18 -10.26
N SER A 48 2.24 0.90 -9.97
CA SER A 48 1.11 0.18 -10.57
C SER A 48 -0.22 0.81 -10.15
N LEU A 49 -0.35 1.23 -8.88
CA LEU A 49 -1.50 1.98 -8.36
C LEU A 49 -1.67 3.32 -9.08
N ALA A 50 -0.58 4.06 -9.28
CA ALA A 50 -0.61 5.32 -10.02
C ALA A 50 -0.99 5.09 -11.50
N ALA A 51 -0.46 4.04 -12.13
CA ALA A 51 -0.79 3.65 -13.49
C ALA A 51 -2.27 3.27 -13.65
N ALA A 52 -2.83 2.48 -12.74
CA ALA A 52 -4.25 2.11 -12.74
C ALA A 52 -5.15 3.36 -12.67
N ARG A 53 -4.83 4.28 -11.76
CA ARG A 53 -5.54 5.57 -11.64
C ARG A 53 -5.44 6.41 -12.90
N GLN A 54 -4.28 6.45 -13.53
CA GLN A 54 -4.08 7.17 -14.80
C GLN A 54 -4.88 6.52 -15.94
N ALA A 55 -5.03 5.19 -15.94
CA ALA A 55 -5.88 4.47 -16.88
C ALA A 55 -7.38 4.66 -16.62
N GLY A 56 -7.76 5.14 -15.43
CA GLY A 56 -9.15 5.14 -14.96
C GLY A 56 -9.68 3.73 -14.66
N GLU A 57 -8.77 2.80 -14.33
CA GLU A 57 -9.06 1.41 -13.99
C GLU A 57 -8.81 1.16 -12.49
N GLU A 58 -9.49 0.17 -11.92
CA GLU A 58 -9.27 -0.24 -10.53
C GLU A 58 -8.00 -1.11 -10.44
N PRO A 59 -7.12 -0.89 -9.45
CA PRO A 59 -5.96 -1.74 -9.23
C PRO A 59 -6.37 -3.14 -8.73
N GLU A 60 -5.54 -4.13 -9.03
CA GLU A 60 -5.69 -5.48 -8.48
C GLU A 60 -4.94 -5.57 -7.15
N PHE A 61 -5.69 -5.54 -6.04
CA PHE A 61 -5.09 -5.67 -4.72
C PHE A 61 -4.84 -7.13 -4.35
N VAL A 62 -3.58 -7.50 -4.22
CA VAL A 62 -3.13 -8.82 -3.77
C VAL A 62 -2.70 -8.74 -2.32
N THR A 63 -3.40 -9.49 -1.45
CA THR A 63 -3.09 -9.50 -0.02
C THR A 63 -1.86 -10.36 0.24
N ALA A 64 -0.82 -9.77 0.80
CA ALA A 64 0.37 -10.48 1.26
C ALA A 64 0.10 -11.29 2.52
N ASP A 65 0.91 -12.31 2.71
CA ASP A 65 1.01 -13.11 3.92
C ASP A 65 2.47 -13.15 4.40
N ALA A 66 2.73 -13.79 5.54
CA ALA A 66 4.07 -13.92 6.09
C ALA A 66 5.07 -14.68 5.17
N THR A 67 4.59 -15.38 4.13
CA THR A 67 5.47 -16.08 3.17
C THR A 67 5.93 -15.19 2.02
N THR A 68 5.15 -14.14 1.73
CA THR A 68 5.38 -13.20 0.62
C THR A 68 5.94 -11.87 1.10
N ASN A 69 5.67 -11.50 2.36
CA ASN A 69 6.23 -10.32 3.01
C ASN A 69 6.40 -10.60 4.52
N ASP A 70 7.66 -10.70 4.98
CA ASP A 70 8.00 -11.09 6.35
C ASP A 70 7.46 -10.11 7.41
N LYS A 71 7.31 -8.83 7.06
CA LYS A 71 6.70 -7.81 7.93
C LYS A 71 5.27 -8.17 8.30
N VAL A 72 4.53 -8.85 7.42
CA VAL A 72 3.14 -9.26 7.72
C VAL A 72 3.05 -10.19 8.94
N ALA A 73 4.12 -10.94 9.26
CA ALA A 73 4.17 -11.75 10.47
C ALA A 73 4.06 -10.91 11.76
N LEU A 74 4.38 -9.61 11.73
CA LEU A 74 4.21 -8.69 12.86
C LEU A 74 2.72 -8.45 13.14
N LEU A 75 1.90 -8.31 12.09
CA LEU A 75 0.45 -8.13 12.21
C LEU A 75 -0.21 -9.37 12.85
N GLU A 76 0.22 -10.57 12.48
CA GLU A 76 -0.28 -11.82 13.07
C GLU A 76 0.02 -11.93 14.57
N ARG A 77 1.10 -11.29 15.03
CA ARG A 77 1.48 -11.20 16.45
C ARG A 77 0.84 -10.02 17.18
N GLY A 78 0.10 -9.16 16.48
CA GLY A 78 -0.47 -7.93 17.03
C GLY A 78 0.53 -6.79 17.23
N GLU A 79 1.73 -6.90 16.63
CA GLU A 79 2.81 -5.91 16.71
C GLU A 79 2.61 -4.83 15.63
N ILE A 80 1.50 -4.08 15.73
CA ILE A 80 1.05 -3.13 14.69
C ILE A 80 2.02 -1.97 14.50
N GLU A 81 2.53 -1.37 15.59
CA GLU A 81 3.45 -0.23 15.49
C GLU A 81 4.78 -0.66 14.84
N ASP A 82 5.32 -1.82 15.21
CA ASP A 82 6.54 -2.37 14.59
C ASP A 82 6.31 -2.69 13.10
N PHE A 83 5.12 -3.19 12.76
CA PHE A 83 4.72 -3.38 11.36
C PHE A 83 4.72 -2.06 10.59
N LEU A 84 4.08 -1.03 11.13
CA LEU A 84 4.01 0.29 10.51
C LEU A 84 5.42 0.90 10.37
N GLU A 85 6.25 0.84 11.40
CA GLU A 85 7.62 1.34 11.35
C GLU A 85 8.44 0.64 10.26
N LEU A 86 8.34 -0.68 10.15
CA LEU A 86 9.10 -1.45 9.16
C LEU A 86 8.52 -1.37 7.75
N ALA A 87 7.22 -1.11 7.61
CA ALA A 87 6.56 -0.91 6.31
C ALA A 87 6.72 0.52 5.78
N TRP A 88 7.21 1.46 6.60
CA TRP A 88 7.43 2.85 6.22
C TRP A 88 8.43 3.00 5.06
N ILE A 89 8.23 4.02 4.21
CA ILE A 89 9.01 4.26 2.98
C ILE A 89 9.68 5.64 2.98
N ASP A 90 8.92 6.73 2.78
CA ASP A 90 9.54 8.05 2.58
C ASP A 90 8.79 9.25 3.21
N GLY A 91 7.58 9.08 3.76
CA GLY A 91 6.86 10.18 4.39
C GLY A 91 5.67 9.76 5.25
N ASP A 92 4.86 10.75 5.64
CA ASP A 92 3.69 10.53 6.51
C ASP A 92 2.72 9.52 5.91
N TRP A 93 2.07 8.73 6.75
CA TRP A 93 1.02 7.83 6.32
C TRP A 93 -0.19 8.63 5.85
N TYR A 94 -0.69 8.31 4.66
CA TYR A 94 -1.86 8.95 4.09
C TYR A 94 -2.84 7.92 3.52
N ASP A 95 -4.13 8.26 3.56
CA ASP A 95 -5.17 7.49 2.88
C ASP A 95 -5.03 7.70 1.36
N ILE A 96 -4.89 6.60 0.62
CA ILE A 96 -4.50 6.68 -0.79
C ILE A 96 -5.52 7.41 -1.65
N ASP A 97 -6.80 7.42 -1.27
CA ASP A 97 -7.91 7.96 -2.06
C ASP A 97 -8.16 9.43 -1.72
N THR A 98 -8.14 9.79 -0.45
CA THR A 98 -8.39 11.16 0.03
C THR A 98 -7.14 12.02 0.09
N LYS A 99 -5.95 11.40 0.08
CA LYS A 99 -4.64 12.04 0.28
C LYS A 99 -4.49 12.74 1.64
N GLN A 100 -5.37 12.45 2.59
CA GLN A 100 -5.28 13.00 3.94
C GLN A 100 -4.25 12.21 4.74
N CYS A 101 -3.43 12.94 5.50
CA CYS A 101 -2.56 12.34 6.52
C CYS A 101 -3.41 11.66 7.60
N VAL A 102 -3.05 10.45 7.99
CA VAL A 102 -3.82 9.60 8.91
C VAL A 102 -3.04 9.14 10.15
N TRP A 103 -1.74 9.44 10.22
CA TRP A 103 -0.86 9.04 11.32
C TRP A 103 0.12 10.14 11.68
#